data_AF-A0A7C2SMS9-F1
#
_entry.id   AF-A0A7C2SMS9-F1
#
_cell.length_a   1.000
_cell.length_b   1.000
_cell.length_c   1.000
_cell.angle_alpha   90.00
_cell.angle_beta   90.00
_cell.angle_gamma   90.00
#
_symmetry.space_group_name_H-M   'P 1'
#
loop_
_entity.id
_entity.type
_entity.pdbx_description
1 polymer ?
#
loop_
_entity_poly.entity_id
_entity_poly.type
_entity_poly.pdbx_seq_one_letter_code
_entity_poly.pdbx_strand_id
1 'polypeptide(L)'
;MKKLLIANLCVAGLLSSAAWAGDTATVTVSATVVGTCQFNSNGTVGFTLDPSVGGNVTGTVSNPEFWCTKNASWTITDDLGLNEAGTQRNMKNAGTDLIPYSFGYTSTGTGEGKSTPITMNIAASVAEADYIDKPAGSYSDTVTLTIAP
;
A
#
# COMPACT_ATOMS: atom_id res chain seq x y z
N MET A 1 -53.73 -76.37 -55.47
CA MET A 1 -52.67 -76.58 -56.48
C MET A 1 -51.81 -75.34 -56.55
N LYS A 2 -50.50 -75.49 -56.24
CA LYS A 2 -49.33 -74.89 -56.95
C LYS A 2 -49.35 -73.35 -57.09
N LYS A 3 -48.46 -72.55 -56.49
CA LYS A 3 -46.97 -72.62 -56.39
C LYS A 3 -46.50 -71.49 -55.43
N LEU A 4 -45.60 -71.72 -54.46
CA LEU A 4 -44.13 -71.51 -54.53
C LEU A 4 -43.77 -70.04 -54.88
N LEU A 5 -42.99 -69.22 -54.13
CA LEU A 5 -41.71 -69.48 -53.45
C LEU A 5 -41.17 -68.21 -52.70
N ILE A 6 -40.33 -68.43 -51.68
CA ILE A 6 -39.13 -67.64 -51.22
C ILE A 6 -39.41 -66.30 -50.50
N ALA A 7 -39.33 -66.23 -49.16
CA ALA A 7 -38.17 -66.16 -48.25
C ALA A 7 -37.67 -64.72 -47.99
N ASN A 8 -37.67 -64.29 -46.71
CA ASN A 8 -36.42 -63.95 -46.02
C ASN A 8 -36.63 -63.59 -44.55
N LEU A 9 -36.02 -64.43 -43.71
CA LEU A 9 -35.23 -64.12 -42.52
C LEU A 9 -35.52 -62.82 -41.75
N CYS A 10 -36.00 -63.02 -40.52
CA CYS A 10 -35.93 -62.07 -39.43
C CYS A 10 -34.49 -61.55 -39.26
N VAL A 11 -34.27 -60.24 -39.40
CA VAL A 11 -33.30 -59.52 -38.58
C VAL A 11 -33.91 -58.16 -38.26
N ALA A 12 -34.46 -58.05 -37.04
CA ALA A 12 -34.67 -56.79 -36.36
C ALA A 12 -33.29 -56.15 -36.10
N GLY A 13 -32.71 -55.56 -37.13
CA GLY A 13 -31.51 -54.76 -37.03
C GLY A 13 -31.90 -53.37 -36.57
N LEU A 14 -32.10 -53.22 -35.27
CA LEU A 14 -31.96 -51.94 -34.59
C LEU A 14 -30.65 -51.32 -35.08
N LEU A 15 -30.71 -50.39 -36.02
CA LEU A 15 -29.65 -49.41 -36.19
C LEU A 15 -29.74 -48.53 -34.94
N SER A 16 -29.21 -49.05 -33.83
CA SER A 16 -28.83 -48.23 -32.70
C SER A 16 -27.67 -47.36 -33.20
N SER A 17 -28.01 -46.24 -33.82
CA SER A 17 -27.17 -45.07 -33.70
C SER A 17 -26.99 -44.87 -32.20
N ALA A 18 -25.83 -45.28 -31.68
CA ALA A 18 -25.43 -44.90 -30.34
C ALA A 18 -25.29 -43.37 -30.39
N ALA A 19 -26.40 -42.67 -30.13
CA ALA A 19 -26.37 -41.25 -29.85
C ALA A 19 -25.68 -41.14 -28.50
N TRP A 20 -24.43 -40.71 -28.51
CA TRP A 20 -23.73 -40.38 -27.27
C TRP A 20 -24.43 -39.15 -26.71
N ALA A 21 -25.27 -39.34 -25.69
CA ALA A 21 -25.88 -38.25 -24.96
C ALA A 21 -24.77 -37.58 -24.13
N GLY A 22 -24.14 -36.56 -24.70
CA GLY A 22 -23.25 -35.69 -23.97
C GLY A 22 -24.08 -34.85 -22.99
N ASP A 23 -23.79 -34.99 -21.69
CA ASP A 23 -24.32 -34.11 -20.65
C ASP A 23 -23.30 -32.99 -20.37
N THR A 24 -23.79 -31.82 -20.01
CA THR A 24 -22.94 -30.66 -19.71
C THR A 24 -23.33 -30.04 -18.38
N ALA A 25 -22.34 -29.79 -17.54
CA ALA A 25 -22.49 -29.06 -16.30
C ALA A 25 -21.69 -27.76 -16.36
N THR A 26 -22.26 -26.68 -15.83
CA THR A 26 -21.57 -25.39 -15.71
C THR A 26 -20.99 -25.25 -14.31
N VAL A 27 -19.69 -24.98 -14.22
CA VAL A 27 -19.01 -24.63 -12.98
C VAL A 27 -18.78 -23.13 -12.98
N THR A 28 -19.32 -22.43 -11.97
CA THR A 28 -19.06 -21.00 -11.79
C THR A 28 -17.76 -20.81 -11.03
N VAL A 29 -16.86 -20.01 -11.59
CA VAL A 29 -15.60 -19.62 -10.95
C VAL A 29 -15.69 -18.15 -10.56
N SER A 30 -15.41 -17.84 -9.30
CA SER A 30 -15.43 -16.49 -8.75
C SER A 30 -14.20 -16.23 -7.87
N ALA A 31 -13.81 -14.96 -7.74
CA ALA A 31 -12.74 -14.53 -6.86
C ALA A 31 -13.10 -13.19 -6.17
N THR A 32 -12.49 -12.94 -5.02
CA THR A 32 -12.58 -11.66 -4.30
C THR A 32 -11.18 -11.10 -4.11
N VAL A 33 -10.98 -9.83 -4.47
CA VAL A 33 -9.73 -9.10 -4.22
C VAL A 33 -9.92 -8.29 -2.93
N VAL A 34 -9.04 -8.48 -1.96
CA VAL A 34 -9.04 -7.73 -0.70
C VAL A 34 -8.32 -6.40 -0.88
N GLY A 35 -8.90 -5.31 -0.37
CA GLY A 35 -8.25 -4.02 -0.31
C GLY A 35 -7.10 -4.05 0.70
N THR A 36 -5.89 -3.67 0.29
CA THR A 36 -4.71 -3.67 1.15
C THR A 36 -3.82 -2.50 0.78
N CYS A 37 -3.13 -1.94 1.78
CA CYS A 37 -2.05 -0.98 1.61
C CYS A 37 -0.78 -1.48 2.29
N GLN A 38 0.38 -1.16 1.74
CA GLN A 38 1.67 -1.56 2.30
C GLN A 38 2.79 -0.57 1.95
N PHE A 39 3.63 -0.24 2.93
CA PHE A 39 4.89 0.47 2.70
C PHE A 39 5.93 -0.45 2.06
N ASN A 40 6.59 0.05 1.02
CA ASN A 40 7.69 -0.63 0.32
C ASN A 40 9.05 -0.25 0.90
N SER A 41 9.17 0.96 1.45
CA SER A 41 10.41 1.52 1.96
C SER A 41 10.16 2.46 3.14
N ASN A 42 11.21 2.69 3.92
CA ASN A 42 11.23 3.72 4.96
C ASN A 42 11.71 5.05 4.37
N GLY A 43 11.40 6.14 5.06
CA GLY A 43 11.91 7.48 4.75
C GLY A 43 12.87 8.01 5.80
N THR A 44 13.51 9.13 5.49
CA THR A 44 14.34 9.89 6.44
C THR A 44 14.16 11.38 6.22
N VAL A 45 14.32 12.15 7.30
CA VAL A 45 14.41 13.61 7.27
C VAL A 45 15.70 13.99 7.99
N GLY A 46 16.59 14.72 7.31
CA GLY A 46 17.83 15.22 7.89
C GLY A 46 17.84 16.74 7.95
N PHE A 47 18.35 17.29 9.06
CA PHE A 47 18.59 18.72 9.24
C PHE A 47 20.06 18.98 9.54
N THR A 48 20.61 20.03 8.93
CA THR A 48 21.89 20.61 9.34
C THR A 48 21.59 21.96 9.96
N LEU A 49 21.67 22.04 11.29
CA LEU A 49 21.36 23.25 12.05
C LEU A 49 22.66 23.91 12.48
N ASP A 50 22.91 25.12 11.96
CA ASP A 50 24.12 25.91 12.26
C ASP A 50 23.73 27.26 12.87
N PRO A 51 23.91 27.43 14.20
CA PRO A 51 23.63 28.70 14.88
C PRO A 51 24.43 29.90 14.36
N SER A 52 25.58 29.69 13.70
CA SER A 52 26.40 30.78 13.17
C SER A 52 25.88 31.36 11.86
N VAL A 53 25.08 30.59 11.12
CA VAL A 53 24.45 31.01 9.86
C VAL A 53 23.07 31.63 10.14
N GLY A 54 22.31 31.04 11.07
CA GLY A 54 20.94 31.43 11.36
C GLY A 54 19.94 31.05 10.25
N GLY A 55 18.69 31.50 10.39
CA GLY A 55 17.57 31.23 9.48
C GLY A 55 16.80 29.94 9.74
N ASN A 56 15.59 29.87 9.16
CA ASN A 56 14.80 28.63 9.18
C ASN A 56 15.43 27.59 8.25
N VAL A 57 15.44 26.32 8.67
CA VAL A 57 16.04 25.23 7.92
C VAL A 57 14.96 24.28 7.41
N THR A 58 14.96 24.01 6.10
CA THR A 58 14.14 22.97 5.48
C THR A 58 14.89 21.64 5.52
N GLY A 59 14.20 20.57 5.90
CA GLY A 59 14.77 19.23 5.99
C GLY A 59 15.08 18.65 4.60
N THR A 60 16.19 17.93 4.51
CA THR A 60 16.46 17.05 3.36
C THR A 60 15.70 15.76 3.55
N VAL A 61 14.79 15.44 2.62
CA VAL A 61 13.84 14.33 2.77
C VAL A 61 14.15 13.22 1.77
N SER A 62 14.26 11.98 2.28
CA SER A 62 14.12 10.76 1.49
C SER A 62 12.71 10.22 1.72
N ASN A 63 11.84 10.30 0.70
CA ASN A 63 10.44 9.91 0.86
C ASN A 63 10.28 8.40 0.85
N PRO A 64 9.47 7.83 1.76
CA PRO A 64 9.04 6.44 1.66
C PRO A 64 8.08 6.26 0.48
N GLU A 65 8.00 5.03 0.00
CA GLU A 65 7.03 4.61 -1.01
C GLU A 65 6.07 3.59 -0.42
N PHE A 66 4.83 3.62 -0.88
CA PHE A 66 3.81 2.64 -0.53
C PHE A 66 2.95 2.31 -1.74
N TRP A 67 2.12 1.28 -1.64
CA TRP A 67 1.07 1.02 -2.62
C TRP A 67 -0.20 0.61 -1.91
N CYS A 68 -1.33 0.83 -2.59
CA CYS A 68 -2.63 0.32 -2.18
C CYS A 68 -3.29 -0.39 -3.36
N THR A 69 -4.20 -1.33 -3.07
CA THR A 69 -5.04 -1.98 -4.09
C THR A 69 -5.66 -0.92 -5.01
N LYS A 70 -5.70 -1.22 -6.31
CA LYS A 70 -6.20 -0.26 -7.31
C LYS A 70 -7.62 0.20 -6.96
N ASN A 71 -7.85 1.50 -6.99
CA ASN A 71 -9.10 2.18 -6.63
C ASN A 71 -9.51 2.06 -5.14
N ALA A 72 -8.72 1.44 -4.28
CA ALA A 72 -8.95 1.53 -2.84
C ALA A 72 -8.63 2.96 -2.38
N SER A 73 -9.49 3.56 -1.57
CA SER A 73 -9.12 4.75 -0.81
C SER A 73 -7.97 4.42 0.14
N TRP A 74 -7.26 5.41 0.63
CA TRP A 74 -6.30 5.21 1.70
C TRP A 74 -6.18 6.44 2.58
N THR A 75 -5.80 6.19 3.83
CA THR A 75 -5.47 7.21 4.82
C THR A 75 -4.14 6.86 5.50
N ILE A 76 -3.28 7.87 5.71
CA ILE A 76 -2.05 7.78 6.48
C ILE A 76 -2.16 8.65 7.73
N THR A 77 -1.97 8.04 8.89
CA THR A 77 -1.84 8.71 10.19
C THR A 77 -0.43 8.53 10.73
N ASP A 78 -0.08 9.30 11.75
CA ASP A 78 1.21 9.17 12.41
C ASP A 78 1.08 9.39 13.93
N ASP A 79 2.12 9.04 14.68
CA ASP A 79 2.16 9.04 16.14
C ASP A 79 2.73 10.32 16.80
N LEU A 80 3.01 11.36 16.03
CA LEU A 80 3.69 12.60 16.47
C LEU A 80 5.19 12.48 16.81
N GLY A 81 5.79 11.29 16.72
CA GLY A 81 7.18 11.06 17.11
C GLY A 81 7.32 10.26 18.41
N LEU A 82 8.56 10.04 18.86
CA LEU A 82 8.86 9.42 20.18
C LEU A 82 9.03 10.46 21.30
N ASN A 83 9.17 11.72 20.93
CA ASN A 83 9.45 12.82 21.86
C ASN A 83 8.42 13.94 21.71
N GLU A 84 7.18 13.60 21.38
CA GLU A 84 6.07 14.52 21.25
C GLU A 84 5.73 15.18 22.60
N ALA A 85 5.33 16.45 22.54
CA ALA A 85 4.80 17.20 23.68
C ALA A 85 3.46 17.81 23.29
N GLY A 86 2.37 17.14 23.64
CA GLY A 86 1.05 17.47 23.13
C GLY A 86 0.98 17.24 21.63
N THR A 87 0.77 18.30 20.84
CA THR A 87 0.75 18.22 19.36
C THR A 87 2.10 18.58 18.72
N GLN A 88 3.10 18.96 19.51
CA GLN A 88 4.40 19.38 19.01
C GLN A 88 5.34 18.18 18.90
N ARG A 89 5.94 17.99 17.73
CA ARG A 89 7.00 16.99 17.51
C ARG A 89 8.34 17.57 17.91
N ASN A 90 9.22 16.75 18.49
CA ASN A 90 10.55 17.19 18.89
C ASN A 90 11.62 16.16 18.56
N MET A 91 12.79 16.63 18.14
CA MET A 91 14.01 15.84 18.17
C MET A 91 14.68 16.02 19.53
N LYS A 92 15.19 14.93 20.11
CA LYS A 92 15.83 14.93 21.42
C LYS A 92 17.31 14.55 21.32
N ASN A 93 18.16 15.23 22.08
CA ASN A 93 19.55 14.81 22.23
C ASN A 93 19.71 13.68 23.27
N ALA A 94 20.94 13.22 23.51
CA ALA A 94 21.21 12.21 24.55
C ALA A 94 20.88 12.67 25.99
N GLY A 95 20.70 13.99 26.20
CA GLY A 95 20.28 14.59 27.45
C GLY A 95 18.77 14.82 27.48
N THR A 96 18.37 16.07 27.73
CA THR A 96 16.96 16.48 27.86
C THR A 96 16.57 17.60 26.90
N ASP A 97 17.49 18.11 26.09
CA ASP A 97 17.18 19.20 25.17
C ASP A 97 16.34 18.69 24.00
N LEU A 98 15.31 19.48 23.69
CA LEU A 98 14.38 19.25 22.60
C LEU A 98 14.52 20.36 21.55
N ILE A 99 14.42 19.97 20.28
CA ILE A 99 14.29 20.86 19.13
C ILE A 99 12.98 20.52 18.42
N PRO A 100 11.96 21.39 18.46
CA PRO A 100 10.73 21.18 17.73
C PRO A 100 10.95 21.23 16.21
N TYR A 101 10.13 20.51 15.47
CA TYR A 101 10.13 20.54 14.01
C TYR A 101 8.71 20.44 13.44
N SER A 102 8.52 20.96 12.22
CA SER A 102 7.33 20.73 11.43
C SER A 102 7.45 19.44 10.63
N PHE A 103 6.35 18.75 10.41
CA PHE A 103 6.30 17.54 9.60
C PHE A 103 4.91 17.43 8.98
N GLY A 104 4.85 17.45 7.65
CA GLY A 104 3.60 17.42 6.89
C GLY A 104 3.72 16.55 5.66
N TYR A 105 2.59 15.96 5.26
CA TYR A 105 2.48 15.08 4.10
C TYR A 105 1.01 14.97 3.67
N THR A 106 0.74 14.47 2.47
CA THR A 106 -0.62 14.15 2.01
C THR A 106 -1.12 12.90 2.71
N SER A 107 -2.17 13.03 3.53
CA SER A 107 -2.66 11.95 4.38
C SER A 107 -3.78 11.11 3.77
N THR A 108 -4.32 11.45 2.58
CA THR A 108 -5.41 10.69 1.95
C THR A 108 -5.28 10.63 0.44
N GLY A 109 -5.78 9.55 -0.18
CA GLY A 109 -5.84 9.45 -1.63
C GLY A 109 -6.48 8.16 -2.14
N THR A 110 -6.08 7.73 -3.34
CA THR A 110 -6.56 6.50 -3.99
C THR A 110 -5.38 5.67 -4.50
N GLY A 111 -5.48 4.34 -4.39
CA GLY A 111 -4.44 3.41 -4.79
C GLY A 111 -4.40 3.18 -6.30
N GLU A 112 -3.20 3.07 -6.85
CA GLU A 112 -2.96 2.79 -8.27
C GLU A 112 -2.64 1.30 -8.55
N GLY A 113 -2.56 0.48 -7.49
CA GLY A 113 -2.18 -0.92 -7.55
C GLY A 113 -0.69 -1.16 -7.27
N LYS A 114 -0.34 -2.41 -6.98
CA LYS A 114 1.00 -2.80 -6.50
C LYS A 114 2.15 -2.43 -7.45
N SER A 115 1.91 -2.45 -8.75
CA SER A 115 2.93 -2.14 -9.77
C SER A 115 3.16 -0.64 -9.97
N THR A 116 2.42 0.22 -9.27
CA THR A 116 2.53 1.67 -9.36
C THR A 116 2.59 2.24 -7.94
N PRO A 117 3.75 2.15 -7.26
CA PRO A 117 3.93 2.73 -5.95
C PRO A 117 3.70 4.24 -5.96
N ILE A 118 3.20 4.74 -4.84
CA ILE A 118 3.01 6.16 -4.54
C ILE A 118 4.19 6.59 -3.67
N THR A 119 4.95 7.58 -4.13
CA THR A 119 5.98 8.25 -3.33
C THR A 119 5.31 9.29 -2.44
N MET A 120 5.59 9.26 -1.13
CA MET A 120 5.10 10.29 -0.22
C MET A 120 5.74 11.66 -0.53
N ASN A 121 5.15 12.72 -0.01
CA ASN A 121 5.59 14.11 -0.18
C ASN A 121 5.87 14.78 1.18
N ILE A 122 6.66 14.11 2.01
CA ILE A 122 7.03 14.63 3.33
C ILE A 122 7.76 15.96 3.15
N ALA A 123 7.33 16.96 3.92
CA ALA A 123 7.97 18.25 4.07
C ALA A 123 8.18 18.52 5.56
N ALA A 124 9.36 19.05 5.91
CA ALA A 124 9.72 19.29 7.30
C ALA A 124 10.64 20.50 7.42
N SER A 125 10.56 21.22 8.54
CA SER A 125 11.37 22.39 8.82
C SER A 125 11.62 22.59 10.32
N VAL A 126 12.69 23.33 10.64
CA VAL A 126 13.02 23.81 11.99
C VAL A 126 13.17 25.33 11.93
N ALA A 127 12.58 26.05 12.90
CA ALA A 127 12.75 27.49 12.97
C ALA A 127 14.06 27.87 13.68
N GLU A 128 14.66 28.99 13.31
CA GLU A 128 15.93 29.45 13.90
C GLU A 128 15.89 29.54 15.43
N ALA A 129 14.81 30.15 15.96
CA ALA A 129 14.62 30.36 17.39
C ALA A 129 14.63 29.06 18.22
N ASP A 130 14.37 27.92 17.58
CA ASP A 130 14.29 26.62 18.23
C ASP A 130 15.65 25.93 18.40
N TYR A 131 16.68 26.36 17.65
CA TYR A 131 18.01 25.75 17.70
C TYR A 131 19.16 26.71 18.03
N ILE A 132 18.96 28.03 17.93
CA ILE A 132 20.03 29.03 18.06
C ILE A 132 20.82 28.93 19.39
N ASP A 133 20.13 28.62 20.49
CA ASP A 133 20.72 28.50 21.83
C ASP A 133 20.85 27.05 22.33
N LYS A 134 20.72 26.06 21.42
CA LYS A 134 20.77 24.65 21.79
C LYS A 134 22.22 24.15 21.89
N PRO A 135 22.52 23.25 22.83
CA PRO A 135 23.83 22.60 22.87
C PRO A 135 24.14 21.86 21.58
N ALA A 136 25.39 21.93 21.14
CA ALA A 136 25.88 21.16 20.00
C ALA A 136 25.75 19.65 20.28
N GLY A 137 25.33 18.89 19.27
CA GLY A 137 25.16 17.45 19.37
C GLY A 137 24.14 16.92 18.37
N SER A 138 23.94 15.62 18.40
CA SER A 138 22.91 14.96 17.60
C SER A 138 21.56 15.00 18.32
N TYR A 139 20.53 15.40 17.59
CA TYR A 139 19.13 15.32 18.01
C TYR A 139 18.43 14.35 17.07
N SER A 140 17.60 13.47 17.62
CA SER A 140 16.86 12.47 16.84
C SER A 140 15.43 12.34 17.31
N ASP A 141 14.55 11.96 16.39
CA ASP A 141 13.19 11.53 16.68
C ASP A 141 12.85 10.33 15.77
N THR A 142 11.77 9.63 16.05
CA THR A 142 11.24 8.60 15.15
C THR A 142 9.73 8.74 15.07
N VAL A 143 9.22 9.07 13.89
CA VAL A 143 7.79 9.15 13.60
C VAL A 143 7.34 7.85 12.96
N THR A 144 6.31 7.23 13.52
CA THR A 144 5.70 6.01 12.96
C THR A 144 4.51 6.38 12.08
N LEU A 145 4.59 6.04 10.80
CA LEU A 145 3.48 6.19 9.86
C LEU A 145 2.63 4.91 9.83
N THR A 146 1.31 5.06 9.90
CA THR A 146 0.35 3.97 9.75
C THR A 146 -0.53 4.22 8.55
N ILE A 147 -0.66 3.23 7.66
CA ILE A 147 -1.50 3.30 6.46
C ILE A 147 -2.65 2.31 6.53
N ALA A 148 -3.85 2.76 6.18
CA ALA A 148 -5.05 1.94 6.07
C ALA A 148 -5.77 2.20 4.73
N PRO A 149 -6.33 1.15 4.08
CA PRO A 149 -7.25 1.29 2.95
C PRO A 149 -8.65 1.78 3.38
#